data_AF-A0A944E355-F1
#
_entry.id   AF-A0A944E355-F1
#
_cell.length_a   1.000
_cell.length_b   1.000
_cell.length_c   1.000
_cell.angle_alpha   90.00
_cell.angle_beta   90.00
_cell.angle_gamma   90.00
#
_symmetry.space_group_name_H-M   'P 1'
#
loop_
_entity.id
_entity.type
_entity.pdbx_description
1 polymer ?
#
loop_
_entity_poly.entity_id
_entity_poly.type
_entity_poly.pdbx_seq_one_letter_code
_entity_poly.pdbx_strand_id
1 'polypeptide(L)'
;MMLPDHVEVHRAPLVAAGYTRKRDWAMPPEQTQVWAGPASVQPDRSFEVRSPARETAQRRLRVYLPHSVAVDSADRLLISGRWYEVDGFPMVWGSGNLRHVRVNAWEVEH
;
A
#
# COMPACT_ATOMS: atom_id res chain seq x y z
N MET A 1 -4.93 -17.23 -15.60
CA MET A 1 -4.04 -17.36 -14.43
C MET A 1 -3.40 -15.99 -14.22
N MET A 2 -3.85 -15.21 -13.22
CA MET A 2 -3.13 -13.98 -12.87
C MET A 2 -1.80 -14.39 -12.26
N LEU A 3 -0.70 -13.99 -12.89
CA LEU A 3 0.63 -14.18 -12.34
C LEU A 3 0.74 -13.32 -11.06
N PRO A 4 1.38 -13.82 -9.99
CA PRO A 4 1.59 -13.01 -8.81
C PRO A 4 2.51 -11.84 -9.15
N ASP A 5 2.10 -10.63 -8.79
CA ASP A 5 2.92 -9.43 -8.92
C ASP A 5 3.92 -9.36 -7.76
N HIS A 6 5.14 -8.87 -8.03
CA HIS A 6 6.09 -8.58 -6.97
C HIS A 6 5.67 -7.30 -6.24
N VAL A 7 5.50 -7.41 -4.93
CA VAL A 7 5.11 -6.31 -4.05
C VAL A 7 6.11 -6.20 -2.92
N GLU A 8 6.53 -4.97 -2.63
CA GLU A 8 7.36 -4.64 -1.48
C GLU A 8 6.56 -3.75 -0.53
N VAL A 9 6.65 -4.02 0.77
CA VAL A 9 6.06 -3.19 1.83
C VAL A 9 7.18 -2.48 2.55
N HIS A 10 7.10 -1.15 2.55
CA HIS A 10 8.08 -0.26 3.15
C HIS A 10 7.48 0.47 4.34
N ARG A 11 8.31 0.75 5.33
CA ARG A 11 7.96 1.48 6.55
C ARG A 11 8.95 2.59 6.81
N ALA A 12 8.47 3.83 6.77
CA ALA A 12 9.24 4.99 7.17
C ALA A 12 9.38 5.08 8.70
N PRO A 13 10.51 5.62 9.19
CA PRO A 13 10.72 5.85 10.61
C PRO A 13 9.75 6.91 11.14
N LEU A 14 9.44 6.84 12.43
CA LEU A 14 8.69 7.88 13.12
C LEU A 14 9.66 9.00 13.52
N VAL A 15 9.49 10.17 12.92
CA VAL A 15 10.26 11.37 13.27
C VAL A 15 9.40 12.26 14.17
N ALA A 16 10.04 12.90 15.15
CA ALA A 16 9.38 13.86 16.02
C ALA A 16 9.05 15.13 15.22
N ALA A 17 7.77 15.46 15.12
CA ALA A 17 7.26 16.69 14.51
C ALA A 17 6.54 17.50 15.60
N GLY A 18 7.31 18.13 16.48
CA GLY A 18 6.76 18.90 17.62
C GLY A 18 5.96 18.01 18.59
N TYR A 19 4.66 18.28 18.75
CA TYR A 19 3.76 17.51 19.63
C TYR A 19 3.20 16.23 18.98
N THR A 20 3.52 15.95 17.70
CA THR A 20 3.07 14.74 17.01
C THR A 20 4.25 13.94 16.47
N ARG A 21 4.04 12.64 16.23
CA ARG A 21 4.99 11.78 15.52
C ARG A 21 4.45 11.56 14.12
N LYS A 22 5.21 11.93 13.10
CA LYS A 22 4.85 11.70 11.70
C LYS A 22 5.89 10.77 11.07
N ARG A 23 5.46 9.94 10.14
CA ARG A 23 6.39 9.16 9.33
C ARG A 23 7.06 10.04 8.28
N ASP A 24 8.38 9.99 8.21
CA ASP A 24 9.15 10.74 7.24
C ASP A 24 9.47 9.88 6.02
N TRP A 25 8.77 10.16 4.92
CA TRP A 25 8.98 9.52 3.63
C TRP A 25 9.99 10.27 2.75
N ALA A 26 10.46 11.46 3.17
CA ALA A 26 11.43 12.26 2.44
C ALA A 26 12.87 11.80 2.66
N MET A 27 13.11 10.93 3.66
CA MET A 27 14.41 10.33 3.93
C MET A 27 14.46 8.87 3.44
N PRO A 28 14.80 8.63 2.15
CA PRO A 28 14.92 7.28 1.60
C PRO A 28 15.85 6.32 2.37
N PRO A 29 17.00 6.73 2.94
CA PRO A 29 17.91 5.76 3.58
C PRO A 29 17.38 5.17 4.89
N GLU A 30 16.34 5.73 5.50
CA GLU A 30 15.79 5.24 6.76
C GLU A 30 14.51 4.41 6.56
N GLN A 31 14.02 4.29 5.33
CA GLN A 31 12.89 3.44 5.00
C GLN A 31 13.30 1.97 5.14
N THR A 32 12.57 1.22 5.97
CA THR A 32 12.83 -0.21 6.17
C THR A 32 11.85 -1.02 5.34
N GLN A 33 12.37 -1.93 4.51
CA GLN A 33 11.56 -2.92 3.82
C GLN A 33 11.06 -3.95 4.85
N VAL A 34 9.76 -3.92 5.14
CA VAL A 34 9.10 -4.83 6.09
C VAL A 34 8.89 -6.20 5.48
N TRP A 35 8.62 -6.23 4.16
CA TRP A 35 8.35 -7.46 3.43
C TRP A 35 8.54 -7.25 1.93
N ALA A 36 8.91 -8.31 1.21
CA ALA A 36 8.87 -8.34 -0.24
C ALA A 36 8.52 -9.75 -0.72
N GLY A 37 7.69 -9.85 -1.76
CA GLY A 37 7.32 -11.14 -2.31
C GLY A 37 6.15 -11.09 -3.29
N PRO A 38 5.74 -12.28 -3.77
CA PRO A 38 4.58 -12.40 -4.66
C PRO A 38 3.27 -12.09 -3.91
N ALA A 39 2.43 -11.25 -4.51
CA ALA A 39 1.08 -10.94 -4.03
C ALA A 39 0.08 -10.87 -5.20
N SER A 40 -1.21 -10.94 -4.90
CA SER A 40 -2.24 -10.70 -5.92
C SER A 40 -2.59 -9.22 -5.92
N VAL A 41 -2.33 -8.53 -7.03
CA VAL A 41 -2.69 -7.13 -7.23
C VAL A 41 -3.85 -7.06 -8.22
N GLN A 42 -4.93 -6.40 -7.83
CA GLN A 42 -6.10 -6.20 -8.66
C GLN A 42 -6.37 -4.70 -8.77
N PRO A 43 -6.69 -4.17 -9.95
CA PRO A 43 -7.23 -2.82 -10.02
C PRO A 43 -8.49 -2.74 -9.16
N ASP A 44 -8.56 -1.74 -8.30
CA ASP A 44 -9.85 -1.41 -7.72
C ASP A 44 -10.75 -0.87 -8.85
N ARG A 45 -12.07 -1.07 -8.77
CA ARG A 45 -12.98 -0.68 -9.87
C ARG A 45 -12.63 0.74 -10.29
N SER A 46 -12.41 0.96 -11.59
CA SER A 46 -12.13 2.28 -12.16
C SER A 46 -13.25 3.24 -11.78
N PHE A 47 -13.10 3.93 -10.66
CA PHE A 47 -13.92 5.08 -10.34
C PHE A 47 -13.28 6.24 -11.11
N GLU A 48 -13.80 6.53 -12.30
CA GLU A 48 -13.71 7.88 -12.85
C GLU A 48 -14.48 8.80 -11.90
N VAL A 49 -13.85 9.22 -10.79
CA VAL A 49 -14.35 10.36 -10.04
C VAL A 49 -14.04 11.58 -10.91
N ARG A 50 -14.98 11.93 -11.78
CA ARG A 50 -14.98 13.22 -12.46
C ARG A 50 -15.22 14.31 -11.42
N SER A 51 -14.19 14.70 -10.70
CA SER A 51 -14.18 15.98 -9.98
C SER A 51 -13.79 17.07 -10.98
N PRO A 52 -14.68 18.04 -11.30
CA PRO A 52 -14.39 19.09 -12.28
C PRO A 52 -13.25 20.05 -11.86
N ALA A 53 -12.61 19.82 -10.71
CA ALA A 53 -11.50 20.64 -10.20
C ALA A 53 -10.11 20.00 -10.37
N ARG A 54 -9.99 18.70 -10.67
CA ARG A 54 -8.68 18.01 -10.84
C ARG A 54 -8.82 16.79 -11.76
N GLU A 55 -8.31 16.89 -12.99
CA GLU A 55 -8.04 15.75 -13.88
C GLU A 55 -6.85 14.92 -13.34
N THR A 56 -6.96 14.39 -12.13
CA THR A 56 -5.97 13.46 -11.60
C THR A 56 -6.59 12.07 -11.67
N ALA A 57 -6.18 11.27 -12.66
CA ALA A 57 -6.58 9.87 -12.75
C ALA A 57 -5.92 9.10 -11.58
N GLN A 58 -6.57 9.11 -10.42
CA GLN A 58 -6.05 8.45 -9.22
C GLN A 58 -6.24 6.94 -9.35
N ARG A 59 -5.12 6.21 -9.48
CA ARG A 59 -5.14 4.76 -9.59
C ARG A 59 -5.26 4.12 -8.22
N ARG A 60 -6.31 3.32 -8.03
CA ARG A 60 -6.52 2.50 -6.82
C ARG A 60 -6.32 1.03 -7.12
N LEU A 61 -5.69 0.33 -6.19
CA LEU A 61 -5.40 -1.09 -6.25
C LEU A 61 -5.95 -1.79 -5.01
N ARG A 62 -6.37 -3.04 -5.18
CA ARG A 62 -6.60 -4.01 -4.11
C ARG A 62 -5.48 -5.04 -4.14
N VAL A 63 -4.72 -5.11 -3.06
CA VAL A 63 -3.58 -6.00 -2.90
C VAL A 63 -3.92 -7.06 -1.86
N TYR A 64 -3.68 -8.33 -2.20
CA TYR A 64 -3.85 -9.46 -1.30
C TYR A 64 -2.48 -10.03 -0.97
N LEU A 65 -2.04 -9.77 0.26
CA LEU A 65 -0.76 -10.20 0.82
C LEU A 65 -0.93 -11.53 1.58
N PRO A 66 0.14 -12.32 1.75
CA PRO A 66 0.12 -13.45 2.68
C PRO A 66 -0.29 -13.03 4.09
N HIS A 67 -0.99 -13.90 4.81
CA HIS A 67 -1.48 -13.62 6.17
C HIS A 67 -0.38 -13.25 7.18
N SER A 68 0.87 -13.67 6.95
CA SER A 68 2.01 -13.37 7.83
C SER A 68 2.58 -11.96 7.65
N VAL A 69 2.14 -11.19 6.66
CA VAL A 69 2.70 -9.87 6.36
C VAL A 69 2.19 -8.83 7.35
N ALA A 70 3.12 -8.21 8.09
CA ALA A 70 2.85 -7.18 9.09
C ALA A 70 2.74 -5.77 8.48
N VAL A 71 1.78 -5.60 7.58
CA VAL A 71 1.47 -4.30 6.94
C VAL A 71 0.62 -3.43 7.86
N ASP A 72 0.91 -2.12 7.88
CA ASP A 72 0.21 -1.09 8.65
C ASP A 72 -0.42 -0.04 7.71
N SER A 73 -1.43 0.70 8.21
CA SER A 73 -2.08 1.82 7.49
C SER A 73 -1.12 2.94 7.07
N ALA A 74 0.00 3.10 7.76
CA ALA A 74 0.99 4.12 7.47
C ALA A 74 2.19 3.60 6.67
N ASP A 75 2.15 2.36 6.18
CA ASP A 75 3.15 1.79 5.27
C ASP A 75 2.90 2.23 3.82
N ARG A 76 3.92 2.08 2.97
CA ARG A 76 3.80 2.26 1.51
C ARG A 76 4.17 0.97 0.80
N LEU A 77 3.56 0.76 -0.36
CA LEU A 77 3.80 -0.38 -1.23
C LEU A 77 4.55 0.06 -2.48
N LEU A 78 5.58 -0.70 -2.87
CA LEU A 78 6.20 -0.57 -4.18
C LEU A 78 5.69 -1.72 -5.05
N ILE A 79 4.99 -1.38 -6.14
CA ILE A 79 4.35 -2.34 -7.04
C ILE A 79 4.71 -1.95 -8.47
N SER A 80 5.42 -2.84 -9.18
CA SER A 80 5.89 -2.60 -10.56
C SER A 80 6.64 -1.26 -10.72
N GLY A 81 7.44 -0.88 -9.71
CA GLY A 81 8.22 0.36 -9.70
C GLY A 81 7.43 1.64 -9.38
N ARG A 82 6.15 1.53 -8.98
CA ARG A 82 5.31 2.66 -8.57
C ARG A 82 4.97 2.60 -7.10
N TRP A 83 4.98 3.75 -6.44
CA TRP A 83 4.64 3.89 -5.04
C TRP A 83 3.15 4.03 -4.83
N TYR A 84 2.63 3.27 -3.87
CA TYR A 84 1.26 3.36 -3.41
C TYR A 84 1.23 3.54 -1.89
N GLU A 85 0.34 4.37 -1.40
CA GLU A 85 0.02 4.47 0.02
C GLU A 85 -1.11 3.52 0.38
N VAL A 86 -1.11 3.03 1.61
CA VAL A 86 -2.24 2.24 2.12
C VAL A 86 -3.44 3.18 2.35
N ASP A 87 -4.56 2.85 1.73
CA ASP A 87 -5.84 3.54 1.89
C ASP A 87 -6.67 2.82 2.95
N GLY A 88 -6.83 3.47 4.11
CA GLY A 88 -7.54 2.90 5.26
C GLY A 88 -6.73 1.86 6.04
N PHE A 89 -7.43 0.89 6.64
CA PHE A 89 -6.80 -0.13 7.48
C PHE A 89 -6.64 -1.46 6.72
N PRO A 90 -5.46 -2.12 6.80
CA PRO A 90 -5.29 -3.48 6.32
C PRO A 90 -6.31 -4.43 6.96
N MET A 91 -6.99 -5.21 6.13
CA MET A 91 -8.01 -6.15 6.59
C MET A 91 -7.42 -7.56 6.63
N VAL A 92 -7.26 -8.09 7.83
CA VAL A 92 -6.76 -9.45 8.05
C VAL A 92 -7.91 -10.44 7.92
N TRP A 93 -7.79 -11.37 6.97
CA TRP A 93 -8.73 -12.47 6.79
C TRP A 93 -8.10 -13.77 7.29
N GLY A 94 -8.41 -14.15 8.54
CA GLY A 94 -7.86 -15.34 9.20
C GLY A 94 -8.72 -16.61 9.10
N SER A 95 -9.99 -16.49 8.71
CA SER A 95 -10.98 -17.59 8.74
C SER A 95 -11.04 -18.35 7.41
N GLY A 96 -11.02 -19.69 7.47
CA GLY A 96 -11.12 -20.59 6.32
C GLY A 96 -9.77 -20.93 5.67
N ASN A 97 -9.83 -21.54 4.48
CA ASN A 97 -8.64 -22.03 3.74
C ASN A 97 -7.89 -20.92 2.97
N LEU A 98 -8.42 -19.69 2.91
CA LEU A 98 -7.84 -18.57 2.17
C LEU A 98 -7.41 -17.45 3.12
N ARG A 99 -6.31 -17.68 3.85
CA ARG A 99 -5.75 -16.70 4.79
C ARG A 99 -4.94 -15.64 4.05
N HIS A 100 -5.29 -14.37 4.22
CA HIS A 100 -4.61 -13.27 3.54
C HIS A 100 -4.80 -11.95 4.31
N VAL A 101 -4.01 -10.94 3.96
CA VAL A 101 -4.25 -9.55 4.33
C VAL A 101 -4.66 -8.79 3.08
N ARG A 102 -5.84 -8.16 3.11
CA ARG A 102 -6.31 -7.29 2.02
C ARG A 102 -5.96 -5.85 2.33
N VAL A 103 -5.33 -5.18 1.37
CA VAL A 103 -4.92 -3.79 1.45
C VAL A 103 -5.53 -3.04 0.27
N ASN A 104 -6.19 -1.91 0.54
CA ASN A 104 -6.50 -0.96 -0.52
C ASN A 104 -5.30 -0.01 -0.61
N ALA A 105 -4.88 0.33 -1.83
CA ALA A 105 -3.73 1.17 -2.05
C ALA A 105 -4.01 2.21 -3.13
N TRP A 106 -3.50 3.42 -2.96
CA TRP A 106 -3.66 4.53 -3.92
C TRP A 106 -2.30 5.04 -4.38
N GLU A 107 -2.17 5.29 -5.68
CA GLU A 107 -0.91 5.72 -6.30
C GLU A 107 -0.52 7.11 -5.77
N VAL A 108 0.74 7.25 -5.35
CA VAL A 108 1.31 8.53 -4.93
C VAL A 108 2.00 9.16 -6.14
N GLU A 109 1.46 10.26 -6.64
CA GLU A 109 2.20 11.13 -7.55
C GLU A 109 3.24 11.93 -6.75
N HIS A 110 4.49 11.86 -7.21
CA HIS A 110 5.58 12.71 -6.73
C HIS A 110 5.66 13.98 -7.58
#